data_AF-A0A820N2C9-F1
#
_entry.id   AF-A0A820N2C9-F1
#
_cell.length_a   1.000
_cell.length_b   1.000
_cell.length_c   1.000
_cell.angle_alpha   90.00
_cell.angle_beta   90.00
_cell.angle_gamma   90.00
#
_symmetry.space_group_name_H-M   'P 1'
#
loop_
_entity.id
_entity.type
_entity.pdbx_description
1 polymer ?
#
loop_
_entity_poly.entity_id
_entity_poly.type
_entity_poly.pdbx_seq_one_letter_code
_entity_poly.pdbx_strand_id
1 'polypeptide(L)'
;MNTHTRYKDKLKSIIELYENLIQLRCQLDCHASFRQVVEYIQEIATNCMKYSYFPLQHILAQHSDCSKPIFLDVSFDFVTIQKKIMIGDSELRSIPLSVTINEDEDVN
;
A
#
# COMPACT_ATOMS: atom_id res chain seq x y z
N MET A 1 -0.97 7.06 3.25
CA MET A 1 -0.06 5.90 3.18
C MET A 1 0.88 6.17 2.03
N ASN A 2 2.19 6.18 2.24
CA ASN A 2 3.11 6.69 1.22
C ASN A 2 3.60 5.53 0.33
N THR A 3 2.93 5.30 -0.81
CA THR A 3 3.31 4.29 -1.83
C THR A 3 4.32 4.82 -2.84
N HIS A 4 4.89 6.01 -2.59
CA HIS A 4 5.85 6.59 -3.50
C HIS A 4 7.07 5.68 -3.59
N THR A 5 7.45 5.31 -4.82
CA THR A 5 8.67 4.58 -5.18
C THR A 5 9.97 5.38 -4.93
N ARG A 6 9.94 6.30 -3.96
CA ARG A 6 11.06 7.14 -3.54
C ARG A 6 11.94 6.38 -2.55
N TYR A 7 12.48 5.24 -2.96
CA TYR A 7 13.38 4.42 -2.15
C TYR A 7 14.77 5.05 -2.02
N LYS A 8 15.12 6.00 -2.89
CA LYS A 8 16.40 6.71 -2.89
C LYS A 8 16.18 8.22 -2.79
N ASP A 9 16.89 8.89 -1.88
CA ASP A 9 16.83 10.34 -1.69
C ASP A 9 17.10 11.14 -2.98
N LYS A 10 17.89 10.56 -3.89
CA LYS A 10 18.21 11.14 -5.21
C LYS A 10 17.00 11.27 -6.15
N LEU A 11 15.91 10.55 -5.90
CA LEU A 11 14.70 10.58 -6.73
C LEU A 11 13.69 11.66 -6.28
N LYS A 12 13.91 12.30 -5.12
CA LYS A 12 12.99 13.32 -4.59
C LYS A 12 12.94 14.61 -5.43
N SER A 13 13.98 14.88 -6.23
CA SER A 13 14.11 16.08 -7.07
C SER A 13 13.64 15.91 -8.51
N ILE A 14 13.19 14.71 -8.90
CA ILE A 14 12.74 14.42 -10.26
C ILE A 14 11.21 14.50 -10.28
N ILE A 15 10.65 15.21 -11.25
CA ILE A 15 9.21 15.29 -11.48
C ILE A 15 8.84 14.13 -12.41
N GLU A 16 8.53 12.97 -11.82
CA GLU A 16 8.07 11.76 -12.52
C GLU A 16 6.94 11.08 -11.72
N LEU A 17 6.17 10.20 -12.38
CA LEU A 17 5.09 9.42 -11.76
C LEU A 17 5.70 8.26 -10.96
N TYR A 18 5.90 8.48 -9.65
CA TYR A 18 6.45 7.49 -8.72
C TYR A 18 5.39 6.73 -7.92
N GLU A 19 4.12 6.84 -8.31
CA GLU A 19 3.03 6.16 -7.60
C GLU A 19 2.93 4.72 -8.08
N ASN A 20 3.11 3.77 -7.17
CA ASN A 20 2.82 2.37 -7.43
C ASN A 20 1.51 1.97 -6.75
N LEU A 21 0.70 1.19 -7.47
CA LEU A 21 -0.53 0.61 -6.95
C LEU A 21 -0.20 -0.76 -6.36
N ILE A 22 -0.42 -0.90 -5.05
CA ILE A 22 -0.17 -2.15 -4.33
C ILE A 22 -1.49 -2.90 -4.23
N GLN A 23 -1.51 -4.13 -4.71
CA GLN A 23 -2.67 -5.01 -4.58
C GLN A 23 -2.74 -5.56 -3.16
N LEU A 24 -3.90 -5.40 -2.52
CA LEU A 24 -4.17 -5.97 -1.20
C LEU A 24 -5.20 -7.08 -1.35
N ARG A 25 -4.81 -8.31 -1.00
CA ARG A 25 -5.72 -9.46 -0.92
C ARG A 25 -6.05 -9.72 0.54
N CYS A 26 -7.28 -9.43 0.94
CA CYS A 26 -7.76 -9.62 2.30
C CYS A 26 -8.91 -10.63 2.32
N GLN A 27 -8.87 -11.59 3.24
CA GLN A 27 -10.02 -12.44 3.56
C GLN A 27 -10.50 -12.08 4.96
N LEU A 28 -11.69 -11.50 5.07
CA LEU A 28 -12.25 -11.03 6.33
C LEU A 28 -13.13 -12.13 6.96
N ASP A 29 -13.04 -12.29 8.27
CA ASP A 29 -13.94 -13.13 9.07
C ASP A 29 -15.14 -12.31 9.53
N CYS A 30 -16.36 -12.77 9.24
CA CYS A 30 -17.60 -12.09 9.63
C CYS A 30 -17.89 -12.17 11.14
N HIS A 31 -17.20 -13.07 11.86
CA HIS A 31 -17.31 -13.19 13.32
C HIS A 31 -16.25 -12.38 14.07
N ALA A 32 -15.26 -11.81 13.36
CA ALA A 32 -14.24 -10.99 13.97
C ALA A 32 -14.82 -9.64 14.43
N SER A 33 -14.36 -9.19 15.60
CA SER A 33 -14.61 -7.82 16.04
C SER A 33 -13.93 -6.81 15.11
N PHE A 34 -14.44 -5.57 15.07
CA PHE A 34 -13.84 -4.50 14.30
C PHE A 34 -12.35 -4.31 14.59
N ARG A 35 -11.95 -4.43 15.86
CA ARG A 35 -10.55 -4.32 16.27
C ARG A 35 -9.68 -5.41 15.63
N GLN A 36 -10.13 -6.66 15.64
CA GLN A 36 -9.41 -7.77 15.03
C GLN A 36 -9.28 -7.59 13.51
N VAL A 37 -10.32 -7.08 12.86
CA VAL A 37 -10.29 -6.74 11.43
C VAL A 37 -9.24 -5.67 11.14
N VAL A 38 -9.18 -4.60 11.94
CA VAL A 38 -8.18 -3.53 11.78
C VAL A 38 -6.76 -4.05 11.99
N GLU A 39 -6.53 -4.85 13.03
CA GLU A 39 -5.22 -5.46 13.32
C GLU A 39 -4.76 -6.38 12.15
N TYR A 40 -5.67 -7.18 11.62
CA TYR A 40 -5.40 -8.03 10.46
C TYR A 40 -5.10 -7.25 9.18
N ILE A 41 -5.89 -6.21 8.87
CA ILE A 41 -5.65 -5.35 7.70
C ILE A 41 -4.31 -4.63 7.85
N GLN A 42 -3.95 -4.17 9.05
CA GLN A 42 -2.67 -3.54 9.33
C GLN A 42 -1.51 -4.51 9.04
N GLU A 43 -1.61 -5.76 9.47
CA GLU A 43 -0.59 -6.78 9.21
C GLU A 43 -0.41 -7.03 7.71
N ILE A 44 -1.51 -7.26 6.98
CA ILE A 44 -1.48 -7.46 5.53
C ILE A 44 -0.86 -6.25 4.83
N ALA A 45 -1.34 -5.05 5.12
CA ALA A 45 -0.84 -3.83 4.51
C ALA A 45 0.67 -3.66 4.77
N THR A 46 1.13 -3.92 6.00
CA THR A 46 2.56 -3.83 6.35
C THR A 46 3.39 -4.83 5.55
N ASN A 47 2.93 -6.07 5.41
CA ASN A 47 3.63 -7.09 4.65
C ASN A 47 3.66 -6.79 3.14
N CYS A 48 2.54 -6.35 2.55
CA CYS A 48 2.50 -5.94 1.14
C CYS A 48 3.38 -4.72 0.85
N MET A 49 3.50 -3.77 1.79
CA MET A 49 4.35 -2.60 1.64
C MET A 49 5.84 -2.94 1.48
N LYS A 50 6.30 -4.08 2.00
CA LYS A 50 7.68 -4.56 1.80
C LYS A 50 8.00 -4.74 0.31
N TYR A 51 7.01 -5.08 -0.50
CA TYR A 51 7.13 -5.29 -1.95
C TYR A 51 6.62 -4.09 -2.78
N SER A 52 6.45 -2.92 -2.15
CA SER A 52 5.91 -1.72 -2.82
C SER A 52 6.75 -1.23 -4.01
N TYR A 53 8.01 -1.68 -4.12
CA TYR A 53 8.91 -1.38 -5.25
C TYR A 53 8.64 -2.20 -6.51
N PHE A 54 7.86 -3.28 -6.41
CA PHE A 54 7.57 -4.13 -7.54
C PHE A 54 6.47 -3.50 -8.42
N PRO A 55 6.75 -3.15 -9.69
CA PRO A 55 5.78 -2.40 -10.49
C PRO A 55 4.54 -3.23 -10.81
N LEU A 56 3.35 -2.62 -10.67
CA LEU A 56 2.07 -3.26 -11.01
C LEU A 56 2.06 -3.85 -12.42
N GLN A 57 2.75 -3.23 -13.38
CA GLN A 57 2.81 -3.67 -14.78
C GLN A 57 3.34 -5.10 -14.90
N HIS A 58 4.30 -5.51 -14.06
CA HIS A 58 4.81 -6.88 -14.07
C HIS A 58 3.78 -7.88 -13.58
N ILE A 59 2.95 -7.50 -12.59
CA ILE A 59 1.84 -8.33 -12.12
C ILE A 59 0.77 -8.45 -13.22
N LEU A 60 0.46 -7.35 -13.90
CA LEU A 60 -0.50 -7.35 -15.01
C LEU A 60 -0.05 -8.21 -16.18
N ALA A 61 1.25 -8.19 -16.51
CA ALA A 61 1.82 -9.01 -17.59
C ALA A 61 1.65 -10.52 -17.34
N GLN A 62 1.63 -10.96 -16.07
CA GLN A 62 1.36 -12.35 -15.69
C GLN A 62 -0.11 -12.75 -15.83
N HIS A 63 -1.00 -11.78 -16.03
CA HIS A 63 -2.44 -11.97 -16.19
C HIS A 63 -2.94 -11.48 -17.56
N SER A 64 -2.14 -11.71 -18.62
CA SER A 64 -2.41 -11.26 -19.99
C SER A 64 -3.75 -11.70 -20.57
N ASP A 65 -4.31 -12.80 -20.08
CA ASP A 65 -5.57 -13.36 -20.55
C ASP A 65 -6.80 -12.64 -19.96
N CYS A 66 -6.59 -11.74 -19.01
CA CYS A 66 -7.64 -10.98 -18.35
C CYS A 66 -7.75 -9.58 -18.97
N SER A 67 -8.73 -9.37 -19.85
CA SER A 67 -8.99 -8.06 -20.47
C SER A 67 -9.26 -6.95 -19.46
N LYS A 68 -9.72 -7.32 -18.25
CA LYS A 68 -9.88 -6.44 -17.10
C LYS A 68 -9.61 -7.23 -15.81
N PRO A 69 -8.45 -7.03 -15.15
CA PRO A 69 -8.18 -7.69 -13.88
C PRO A 69 -9.15 -7.23 -12.79
N ILE A 70 -9.89 -8.17 -12.20
CA ILE A 70 -10.94 -7.92 -11.20
C ILE A 70 -10.38 -7.18 -9.96
N PHE A 71 -9.09 -7.39 -9.64
CA PHE A 71 -8.44 -6.74 -8.52
C PHE A 71 -8.18 -5.23 -8.71
N LEU A 72 -8.48 -4.67 -9.89
CA LEU A 72 -8.41 -3.22 -10.15
C LEU A 72 -9.76 -2.50 -10.03
N ASP A 73 -10.84 -3.20 -9.70
CA ASP A 73 -12.18 -2.60 -9.66
C ASP A 73 -12.36 -1.58 -8.52
N VAL A 74 -11.63 -1.74 -7.41
CA VAL A 74 -11.69 -0.85 -6.25
C VAL A 74 -10.28 -0.47 -5.85
N SER A 75 -10.00 0.83 -5.81
CA SER A 75 -8.75 1.40 -5.31
C SER A 75 -9.04 2.36 -4.16
N PHE A 76 -8.10 2.41 -3.22
CA PHE A 76 -8.12 3.37 -2.11
C PHE A 76 -6.85 4.19 -2.19
N ASP A 77 -7.00 5.51 -2.13
CA ASP A 77 -5.89 6.43 -1.98
C ASP A 77 -6.02 7.18 -0.65
N PHE A 78 -4.88 7.37 0.02
CA PHE A 78 -4.79 7.98 1.34
C PHE A 78 -3.76 9.09 1.33
N VAL A 79 -4.21 10.29 0.97
CA VAL A 79 -3.41 11.52 1.04
C VAL A 79 -3.64 12.19 2.39
N THR A 80 -2.58 12.35 3.18
CA THR A 80 -2.65 13.09 4.45
C THR A 80 -2.44 14.58 4.18
N ILE A 81 -3.51 15.37 4.26
CA ILE A 81 -3.50 16.81 3.90
C ILE A 81 -3.31 17.71 5.14
N GLN A 82 -3.56 17.22 6.37
CA GLN A 82 -3.43 17.99 7.62
C GLN A 82 -2.87 17.15 8.78
N LYS A 83 -2.19 17.82 9.73
CA LYS A 83 -1.54 17.20 10.91
C LYS A 83 -2.51 16.60 11.94
N LYS A 84 -3.79 16.98 11.93
CA LYS A 84 -4.79 16.56 12.92
C LYS A 84 -6.09 16.18 12.21
N ILE A 85 -6.45 14.90 12.26
CA ILE A 85 -7.68 14.35 11.66
C ILE A 85 -8.59 13.89 12.80
N MET A 86 -9.86 14.26 12.74
CA MET A 86 -10.87 13.87 13.73
C MET A 86 -11.88 12.89 13.12
N ILE A 87 -12.25 11.84 13.85
CA ILE A 87 -13.44 11.03 13.59
C ILE A 87 -14.38 11.25 14.77
N GLY A 88 -15.45 12.03 14.55
CA GLY A 88 -16.32 12.50 15.62
C GLY A 88 -15.52 13.33 16.65
N ASP A 89 -15.55 12.87 17.89
CA ASP A 89 -14.85 13.40 19.06
C ASP A 89 -13.46 12.75 19.29
N SER A 90 -13.06 11.80 18.44
CA SER A 90 -11.76 11.12 18.53
C SER A 90 -10.73 11.68 17.56
N GLU A 91 -9.52 11.95 18.05
CA GLU A 91 -8.39 12.34 17.22
C GLU A 91 -7.65 11.11 16.69
N LEU A 92 -7.46 11.04 15.37
CA LEU A 92 -6.64 10.01 14.74
C LEU A 92 -5.17 10.28 14.99
N ARG A 93 -4.48 9.26 15.51
CA ARG A 93 -3.03 9.25 15.65
C ARG A 93 -2.42 8.48 14.50
N SER A 94 -1.39 9.06 13.87
CA SER A 94 -0.60 8.34 12.88
C SER A 94 0.18 7.22 13.58
N ILE A 95 0.05 6.01 13.06
CA ILE A 95 0.90 4.88 13.45
C ILE A 95 1.90 4.68 12.30
N PRO A 96 3.21 4.85 12.53
CA PRO A 96 4.19 4.62 11.50
C PRO A 96 4.23 3.13 11.13
N LEU A 97 4.04 2.83 9.85
CA LEU A 97 4.30 1.49 9.31
C LEU A 97 5.82 1.33 9.23
N SER A 98 6.38 0.43 10.05
CA SER A 98 7.80 0.09 9.98
C SER A 98 8.00 -0.84 8.79
N VAL A 99 8.45 -0.30 7.66
CA VAL A 99 8.77 -1.08 6.46
C VAL A 99 10.28 -1.12 6.33
N THR A 100 10.88 -2.29 6.54
CA THR A 100 12.28 -2.55 6.18
C THR A 100 12.27 -3.06 4.74
N ILE A 101 12.73 -2.23 3.81
CA ILE A 101 12.96 -2.65 2.42
C ILE A 101 14.38 -3.20 2.38
N ASN A 102 14.54 -4.50 2.13
CA ASN A 102 15.87 -5.08 1.92
C ASN A 102 16.42 -4.58 0.58
N GLU A 103 17.60 -3.96 0.62
CA GLU A 103 18.26 -3.39 -0.57
C GLU A 103 18.90 -4.44 -1.48
N ASP A 104 18.84 -5.73 -1.12
CA ASP A 104 19.62 -6.82 -1.72
C ASP A 104 18.88 -7.65 -2.80
N GLU A 105 17.64 -7.30 -3.19
CA GLU A 105 17.02 -7.91 -4.36
C GLU A 105 17.45 -7.17 -5.63
N ASP A 106 18.70 -7.43 -6.04
CA ASP A 106 19.19 -7.12 -7.39
C ASP A 106 18.26 -7.80 -8.41
N VAL A 107 17.52 -6.97 -9.15
CA VAL A 107 16.71 -7.37 -10.30
C VAL A 107 17.66 -7.90 -11.37
N ASN A 108 17.64 -9.22 -11.56
CA ASN A 108 18.28 -9.92 -12.69
C ASN A 108 17.28 -10.01 -13.86
#